data_AF-A0A960J8H2-F1
#
_entry.id   AF-A0A960J8H2-F1
#
_cell.length_a   1.000
_cell.length_b   1.000
_cell.length_c   1.000
_cell.angle_alpha   90.00
_cell.angle_beta   90.00
_cell.angle_gamma   90.00
#
_symmetry.space_group_name_H-M   'P 1'
#
loop_
_entity.id
_entity.type
_entity.pdbx_description
1 polymer ?
#
loop_
_entity_poly.entity_id
_entity_poly.type
_entity_poly.pdbx_seq_one_letter_code
_entity_poly.pdbx_strand_id
1 'polypeptide(L)'
;HDEEEDHDDHEAAHGGLERISAVLVGLRSRPDVLRLKREIDEEEAEPLTAALPAVALNELWTTLGYAENALRVISLAVVGVGLISMLIALYSTLQERRREIAVLRAVGLGRREVLALLVLEAGLLATAGAALGVALVYAALFALQPWLEASVGFYLPIRPPTALHLSWLAGLVGAGMAIGLIPAWRAYRSALSDGLAVKL
;
A
#
# COMPACT_ATOMS: atom_id res chain seq x y z
N HIS A 1 -37.75 -51.14 -41.86
CA HIS A 1 -38.23 -52.40 -41.29
C HIS A 1 -37.18 -53.00 -40.37
N ASP A 2 -36.96 -52.54 -39.14
CA ASP A 2 -37.37 -51.39 -38.30
C ASP A 2 -36.46 -51.55 -37.05
N GLU A 3 -35.71 -50.52 -36.66
CA GLU A 3 -35.94 -49.69 -35.46
C GLU A 3 -36.01 -50.50 -34.14
N GLU A 4 -34.98 -50.37 -33.29
CA GLU A 4 -35.08 -49.79 -31.93
C GLU A 4 -35.18 -50.94 -30.89
N GLU A 5 -34.62 -50.91 -29.69
CA GLU A 5 -34.20 -49.81 -28.82
C GLU A 5 -33.25 -50.43 -27.76
N ASP A 6 -32.10 -49.79 -27.55
CA ASP A 6 -31.18 -50.07 -26.46
C ASP A 6 -31.86 -49.56 -25.18
N HIS A 7 -32.25 -50.46 -24.29
CA HIS A 7 -32.78 -50.10 -22.97
C HIS A 7 -31.63 -49.66 -22.07
N ASP A 8 -31.21 -48.40 -22.23
CA ASP A 8 -30.38 -47.71 -21.24
C ASP A 8 -31.27 -47.35 -20.04
N ASP A 9 -31.09 -48.11 -18.97
CA ASP A 9 -31.64 -47.88 -17.65
C ASP A 9 -31.16 -46.54 -17.08
N HIS A 10 -31.87 -45.46 -17.41
CA HIS A 10 -31.79 -44.21 -16.67
C HIS A 10 -32.45 -44.38 -15.30
N GLU A 11 -31.72 -44.98 -14.36
CA GLU A 11 -31.96 -44.86 -12.92
C GLU A 11 -31.85 -43.38 -12.52
N ALA A 12 -32.93 -42.63 -12.73
CA ALA A 12 -33.13 -41.33 -12.11
C ALA A 12 -33.20 -41.57 -10.60
N ALA A 13 -32.09 -41.27 -9.92
CA ALA A 13 -31.99 -41.19 -8.48
C ALA A 13 -32.97 -40.12 -7.95
N HIS A 14 -34.24 -40.50 -7.80
CA HIS A 14 -35.24 -39.78 -7.02
C HIS A 14 -34.92 -39.97 -5.52
N GLY A 15 -33.82 -39.37 -5.08
CA GLY A 15 -33.55 -39.12 -3.67
C GLY A 15 -34.43 -37.96 -3.22
N GLY A 16 -35.32 -38.19 -2.26
CA GLY A 16 -36.29 -37.21 -1.77
C GLY A 16 -35.64 -35.88 -1.36
N LEU A 17 -35.99 -34.81 -2.07
CA LEU A 17 -35.71 -33.43 -1.69
C LEU A 17 -37.04 -32.70 -1.50
N GLU A 18 -37.70 -32.92 -0.36
CA GLU A 18 -39.01 -32.31 -0.06
C GLU A 18 -38.94 -30.81 0.31
N ARG A 19 -37.76 -30.16 0.29
CA ARG A 19 -37.62 -28.72 0.54
C ARG A 19 -36.32 -28.18 -0.09
N ILE A 20 -36.44 -27.28 -1.06
CA ILE A 20 -35.32 -26.55 -1.66
C ILE A 20 -35.16 -25.21 -0.93
N SER A 21 -34.10 -25.05 -0.15
CA SER A 21 -33.86 -23.83 0.65
C SER A 21 -33.24 -22.68 -0.14
N ALA A 22 -32.55 -22.96 -1.26
CA ALA A 22 -31.93 -21.95 -2.11
C ALA A 22 -31.65 -22.50 -3.51
N VAL A 23 -31.76 -21.64 -4.53
CA VAL A 23 -31.39 -21.94 -5.92
C VAL A 23 -30.51 -20.81 -6.45
N LEU A 24 -29.37 -21.15 -7.04
CA LEU A 24 -28.49 -20.18 -7.70
C LEU A 24 -28.88 -20.05 -9.18
N VAL A 25 -29.32 -18.87 -9.58
CA VAL A 25 -29.71 -18.58 -10.97
C VAL A 25 -28.73 -17.60 -11.60
N GLY A 26 -28.02 -18.05 -12.63
CA GLY A 26 -27.09 -17.22 -13.40
C GLY A 26 -27.75 -16.65 -14.65
N LEU A 27 -27.94 -15.33 -14.69
CA LEU A 27 -28.51 -14.64 -15.85
C LEU A 27 -27.40 -14.05 -16.74
N ARG A 28 -27.62 -14.07 -18.06
CA ARG A 28 -26.63 -13.62 -19.06
C ARG A 28 -26.61 -12.10 -19.25
N SER A 29 -27.65 -11.40 -18.80
CA SER A 29 -27.79 -9.96 -18.98
C SER A 29 -28.06 -9.28 -17.63
N ARG A 30 -27.33 -8.18 -17.36
CA ARG A 30 -27.46 -7.39 -16.11
C ARG A 30 -28.86 -6.78 -15.89
N PRO A 31 -29.57 -6.27 -16.92
CA PRO A 31 -30.93 -5.75 -16.75
C PRO A 31 -31.92 -6.82 -16.29
N ASP A 32 -31.75 -8.06 -16.76
CA ASP A 32 -32.68 -9.15 -16.44
C ASP A 32 -32.53 -9.62 -14.98
N VAL A 33 -31.37 -9.41 -14.36
CA VAL A 33 -31.15 -9.69 -12.92
C VAL A 33 -32.00 -8.79 -12.03
N LEU A 34 -32.11 -7.50 -12.39
CA LEU A 34 -32.89 -6.54 -11.62
C LEU A 34 -34.39 -6.69 -11.87
N ARG A 35 -34.78 -7.07 -13.09
CA ARG A 35 -36.18 -7.40 -13.43
C ARG A 35 -36.65 -8.65 -12.71
N LEU A 36 -35.87 -9.73 -12.76
CA LEU A 36 -36.20 -10.99 -12.09
C LEU A 36 -36.22 -10.83 -10.56
N LYS A 37 -35.28 -10.07 -9.97
CA LYS A 37 -35.33 -9.75 -8.53
C LYS A 37 -36.65 -9.05 -8.17
N ARG A 38 -37.06 -8.08 -8.98
CA ARG A 38 -38.27 -7.30 -8.73
C ARG A 38 -39.53 -8.15 -8.88
N GLU A 39 -39.60 -9.00 -9.91
CA GLU A 39 -40.72 -9.93 -10.11
C GLU A 39 -40.84 -10.92 -8.95
N ILE A 40 -39.71 -11.46 -8.46
CA ILE A 40 -39.69 -12.38 -7.30
C ILE A 40 -40.04 -11.68 -5.98
N ASP A 41 -39.59 -10.44 -5.77
CA ASP A 41 -39.89 -9.69 -4.56
C ASP A 41 -41.33 -9.10 -4.54
N GLU A 42 -41.98 -8.92 -5.70
CA GLU A 42 -43.35 -8.40 -5.83
C GLU A 42 -44.43 -9.50 -5.79
N GLU A 43 -44.07 -10.79 -5.94
CA GLU A 43 -45.02 -11.90 -5.78
C GLU A 43 -45.28 -12.23 -4.29
N GLU A 44 -46.43 -11.79 -3.78
CA GLU A 44 -46.88 -12.00 -2.38
C GLU A 44 -47.25 -13.47 -2.05
N ALA A 45 -47.36 -14.36 -3.04
CA ALA A 45 -47.90 -15.70 -2.87
C ALA A 45 -46.88 -16.73 -2.32
N GLU A 46 -45.58 -16.52 -2.53
CA GLU A 46 -44.51 -17.38 -2.03
C GLU A 46 -43.42 -16.54 -1.33
N PRO A 47 -43.00 -16.86 -0.09
CA PRO A 47 -42.01 -16.08 0.66
C PRO A 47 -40.59 -16.37 0.15
N LEU A 48 -40.32 -16.01 -1.10
CA LEU A 48 -39.02 -16.09 -1.73
C LEU A 48 -38.31 -14.74 -1.56
N THR A 49 -37.00 -14.76 -1.31
CA THR A 49 -36.19 -13.55 -1.21
C THR A 49 -35.03 -13.68 -2.18
N ALA A 50 -34.96 -12.77 -3.15
CA ALA A 50 -33.88 -12.75 -4.12
C ALA A 50 -32.66 -11.98 -3.56
N ALA A 51 -31.63 -12.73 -3.16
CA ALA A 51 -30.32 -12.16 -2.83
C ALA A 51 -29.49 -11.94 -4.10
N LEU A 52 -28.78 -10.81 -4.18
CA LEU A 52 -27.84 -10.50 -5.26
C LEU A 52 -26.40 -10.49 -4.72
N PRO A 53 -25.71 -11.65 -4.65
CA PRO A 53 -24.35 -11.72 -4.14
C PRO A 53 -23.39 -10.78 -4.86
N ALA A 54 -23.55 -10.60 -6.18
CA ALA A 54 -22.70 -9.73 -6.98
C ALA A 54 -22.76 -8.25 -6.54
N VAL A 55 -23.94 -7.76 -6.14
CA VAL A 55 -24.11 -6.39 -5.65
C VAL A 55 -23.51 -6.24 -4.26
N ALA A 56 -23.78 -7.19 -3.36
CA ALA A 56 -23.21 -7.21 -2.02
C ALA A 56 -21.67 -7.28 -2.03
N LEU A 57 -21.09 -8.11 -2.91
CA LEU A 57 -19.64 -8.16 -3.11
C LEU A 57 -19.11 -6.82 -3.64
N ASN A 58 -19.76 -6.23 -4.64
CA ASN A 58 -19.34 -4.93 -5.17
C ASN A 58 -19.38 -3.84 -4.09
N GLU A 59 -20.42 -3.82 -3.27
CA GLU A 59 -20.53 -2.89 -2.14
C GLU A 59 -19.41 -3.10 -1.13
N LEU A 60 -19.10 -4.35 -0.77
CA LEU A 60 -17.93 -4.69 0.05
C LEU A 60 -16.61 -4.20 -0.58
N TRP A 61 -16.39 -4.44 -1.88
CA TRP A 61 -15.18 -3.96 -2.56
C TRP A 61 -15.09 -2.43 -2.60
N THR A 62 -16.21 -1.73 -2.78
CA THR A 62 -16.22 -0.26 -2.76
C THR A 62 -15.96 0.31 -1.37
N THR A 63 -16.55 -0.26 -0.32
CA THR A 63 -16.31 0.15 1.07
C THR A 63 -14.87 -0.10 1.49
N LEU A 64 -14.31 -1.25 1.12
CA LEU A 64 -12.88 -1.55 1.28
C LEU A 64 -12.00 -0.56 0.51
N GLY A 65 -12.41 -0.19 -0.71
CA GLY A 65 -11.70 0.81 -1.52
C GLY A 65 -11.66 2.19 -0.88
N TYR A 66 -12.74 2.64 -0.22
CA TYR A 66 -12.72 3.89 0.55
C TYR A 66 -11.76 3.83 1.74
N ALA A 67 -11.77 2.72 2.49
CA ALA A 67 -10.86 2.51 3.60
C ALA A 67 -9.39 2.49 3.14
N GLU A 68 -9.11 1.78 2.04
CA GLU A 68 -7.78 1.75 1.42
C GLU A 68 -7.32 3.14 1.01
N ASN A 69 -8.18 3.92 0.33
CA ASN A 69 -7.83 5.27 -0.11
C ASN A 69 -7.56 6.21 1.08
N ALA A 70 -8.34 6.12 2.15
CA ALA A 70 -8.10 6.88 3.37
C ALA A 70 -6.73 6.54 3.99
N LEU A 71 -6.39 5.24 4.08
CA LEU A 71 -5.08 4.79 4.57
C LEU A 71 -3.93 5.27 3.69
N ARG A 72 -4.10 5.29 2.35
CA ARG A 72 -3.10 5.82 1.42
C ARG A 72 -2.84 7.30 1.64
N VAL A 73 -3.89 8.12 1.84
CA VAL A 73 -3.75 9.55 2.13
C VAL A 73 -2.99 9.77 3.44
N ILE A 74 -3.35 9.02 4.50
CA ILE A 74 -2.65 9.09 5.79
C ILE A 74 -1.18 8.68 5.64
N SER A 75 -0.90 7.60 4.91
CA SER A 75 0.45 7.13 4.65
C SER A 75 1.30 8.20 3.95
N LEU A 76 0.75 8.86 2.93
CA LEU A 76 1.43 9.94 2.22
C LEU A 76 1.68 11.16 3.14
N ALA A 77 0.73 11.49 4.00
CA ALA A 77 0.90 12.55 4.99
C ALA A 77 2.02 12.22 5.99
N VAL A 78 2.05 10.99 6.53
CA VAL A 78 3.10 10.54 7.46
C VAL A 78 4.48 10.57 6.81
N VAL A 79 4.58 10.11 5.56
CA VAL A 79 5.83 10.23 4.78
C VAL A 79 6.22 11.70 4.63
N GLY A 80 5.28 12.58 4.27
CA GLY A 80 5.53 14.02 4.18
C GLY A 80 6.05 14.64 5.48
N VAL A 81 5.44 14.30 6.61
CA VAL A 81 5.90 14.75 7.94
C VAL A 81 7.30 14.23 8.23
N GLY A 82 7.57 12.93 8.02
CA GLY A 82 8.89 12.34 8.26
C GLY A 82 9.99 12.98 7.40
N LEU A 83 9.68 13.27 6.13
CA LEU A 83 10.54 13.97 5.21
C LEU A 83 10.85 15.42 5.66
N ILE A 84 9.85 16.14 6.16
CA ILE A 84 10.04 17.49 6.74
C ILE A 84 10.87 17.42 8.02
N SER A 85 10.59 16.46 8.92
CA SER A 85 11.36 16.26 10.14
C SER A 85 12.83 15.97 9.84
N MET A 86 13.10 15.13 8.84
CA MET A 86 14.45 14.84 8.36
C MET A 86 15.14 16.09 7.81
N LEU A 87 14.45 16.91 7.02
CA LEU A 87 14.98 18.19 6.53
C LEU A 87 15.39 19.11 7.66
N ILE A 88 14.53 19.26 8.67
CA ILE A 88 14.80 20.11 9.84
C ILE A 88 15.99 19.57 10.62
N ALA A 89 16.07 18.26 10.85
CA ALA A 89 17.18 17.62 11.54
C ALA A 89 18.51 17.86 10.82
N LEU A 90 18.57 17.58 9.50
CA LEU A 90 19.77 17.84 8.68
C LEU A 90 20.17 19.32 8.70
N TYR A 91 19.19 20.22 8.62
CA TYR A 91 19.44 21.65 8.68
C TYR A 91 20.00 22.08 10.05
N SER A 92 19.45 21.55 11.15
CA SER A 92 19.93 21.83 12.51
C SER A 92 21.36 21.35 12.70
N THR A 93 21.64 20.09 12.33
CA THR A 93 22.99 19.51 12.39
C THR A 93 24.00 20.34 11.60
N LEU A 94 23.61 20.87 10.44
CA LEU A 94 24.46 21.76 9.65
C LEU A 94 24.78 23.08 10.32
N GLN A 95 23.82 23.69 11.02
CA GLN A 95 24.04 24.95 11.72
C GLN A 95 24.97 24.76 12.92
N GLU A 96 24.80 23.68 13.67
CA GLU A 96 25.67 23.32 14.80
C GLU A 96 27.11 23.06 14.33
N ARG A 97 27.27 22.29 13.24
CA ARG A 97 28.59 21.93 12.68
C ARG A 97 29.21 23.01 11.80
N ARG A 98 28.58 24.19 11.65
CA ARG A 98 29.09 25.25 10.77
C ARG A 98 30.51 25.70 11.14
N ARG A 99 30.85 25.70 12.44
CA ARG A 99 32.20 26.01 12.93
C ARG A 99 33.21 24.91 12.55
N GLU A 100 32.84 23.64 12.67
CA GLU A 100 33.69 22.51 12.27
C GLU A 100 33.94 22.50 10.76
N ILE A 101 32.92 22.79 9.95
CA ILE A 101 33.03 22.87 8.49
C ILE A 101 33.97 24.00 8.07
N ALA A 102 33.97 25.14 8.79
CA ALA A 102 34.91 26.22 8.54
C ALA A 102 36.37 25.79 8.78
N VAL A 103 36.62 25.00 9.84
CA VAL A 103 37.96 24.43 10.14
C VAL A 103 38.35 23.41 9.08
N LEU A 104 37.45 22.49 8.69
CA LEU A 104 37.72 21.50 7.64
C LEU A 104 38.03 22.16 6.29
N ARG A 105 37.36 23.26 5.97
CA ARG A 105 37.68 24.07 4.76
C ARG A 105 39.07 24.71 4.84
N ALA A 106 39.56 25.08 6.01
CA ALA A 106 40.93 25.59 6.17
C ALA A 106 41.98 24.50 5.91
N VAL A 107 41.63 23.23 6.12
CA VAL A 107 42.47 22.05 5.83
C VAL A 107 42.37 21.62 4.35
N GLY A 108 41.45 22.19 3.58
CA GLY A 108 41.34 21.97 2.13
C GLY A 108 40.09 21.21 1.66
N LEU A 109 39.14 20.90 2.54
CA LEU A 109 37.89 20.24 2.14
C LEU A 109 37.10 21.12 1.14
N GLY A 110 36.79 20.55 -0.02
CA GLY A 110 36.06 21.19 -1.10
C GLY A 110 34.54 21.25 -0.85
N ARG A 111 33.88 22.21 -1.51
CA ARG A 111 32.41 22.39 -1.41
C ARG A 111 31.60 21.18 -1.89
N ARG A 112 32.15 20.39 -2.82
CA ARG A 112 31.50 19.20 -3.37
C ARG A 112 31.52 18.03 -2.38
N GLU A 113 32.57 17.95 -1.56
CA GLU A 113 32.71 16.91 -0.53
C GLU A 113 31.70 17.10 0.60
N VAL A 114 31.48 18.35 1.05
CA VAL A 114 30.44 18.67 2.04
C VAL A 114 29.04 18.32 1.49
N LEU A 115 28.79 18.62 0.22
CA LEU A 115 27.52 18.26 -0.42
C LEU A 115 27.34 16.75 -0.51
N ALA A 116 28.37 16.02 -0.95
CA ALA A 116 28.33 14.56 -1.04
C ALA A 116 28.09 13.91 0.33
N LEU A 117 28.75 14.42 1.37
CA LEU A 117 28.59 13.93 2.74
C LEU A 117 27.13 14.07 3.23
N LEU A 118 26.51 15.23 3.01
CA LEU A 118 25.12 15.49 3.40
C LEU A 118 24.11 14.63 2.66
N VAL A 119 24.30 14.46 1.35
CA VAL A 119 23.43 13.60 0.54
C VAL A 119 23.58 12.14 0.96
N LEU A 120 24.79 11.72 1.30
CA LEU A 120 25.07 10.37 1.79
C LEU A 120 24.47 10.16 3.19
N GLU A 121 24.58 11.13 4.10
CA GLU A 121 23.93 11.09 5.41
C GLU A 121 22.40 10.99 5.28
N ALA A 122 21.81 11.80 4.40
CA ALA A 122 20.39 11.72 4.08
C ALA A 122 20.01 10.33 3.51
N GLY A 123 20.80 9.81 2.58
CA GLY A 123 20.59 8.47 2.01
C GLY A 123 20.70 7.36 3.06
N LEU A 124 21.65 7.45 3.98
CA LEU A 124 21.82 6.48 5.07
C LEU A 124 20.64 6.52 6.04
N LEU A 125 20.18 7.73 6.44
CA LEU A 125 19.01 7.87 7.30
C LEU A 125 17.74 7.32 6.63
N ALA A 126 17.54 7.62 5.35
CA ALA A 126 16.38 7.14 4.61
C ALA A 126 16.41 5.61 4.41
N THR A 127 17.56 5.04 4.06
CA THR A 127 17.71 3.58 3.91
C THR A 127 17.57 2.85 5.25
N ALA A 128 18.16 3.36 6.33
CA ALA A 128 18.01 2.79 7.67
C ALA A 128 16.55 2.84 8.15
N GLY A 129 15.87 3.99 7.96
CA GLY A 129 14.46 4.14 8.27
C GLY A 129 13.58 3.17 7.47
N ALA A 130 13.83 3.03 6.17
CA ALA A 130 13.11 2.08 5.31
C ALA A 130 13.33 0.62 5.75
N ALA A 131 14.58 0.23 6.05
CA ALA A 131 14.91 -1.11 6.52
C ALA A 131 14.25 -1.41 7.87
N LEU A 132 14.29 -0.47 8.82
CA LEU A 132 13.62 -0.60 10.11
C LEU A 132 12.10 -0.69 9.95
N GLY A 133 11.50 0.13 9.09
CA GLY A 133 10.07 0.08 8.82
C GLY A 133 9.63 -1.27 8.27
N VAL A 134 10.36 -1.82 7.30
CA VAL A 134 10.13 -3.17 6.77
C VAL A 134 10.26 -4.22 7.87
N ALA A 135 11.33 -4.17 8.66
CA ALA A 135 11.54 -5.11 9.76
C ALA A 135 10.39 -5.08 10.78
N LEU A 136 9.92 -3.89 11.15
CA LEU A 136 8.79 -3.72 12.07
C LEU A 136 7.49 -4.28 11.50
N VAL A 137 7.21 -4.05 10.22
CA VAL A 137 6.02 -4.61 9.57
C VAL A 137 6.06 -6.13 9.58
N TYR A 138 7.18 -6.75 9.18
CA TYR A 138 7.30 -8.21 9.21
C TYR A 138 7.22 -8.76 10.64
N ALA A 139 7.87 -8.12 11.62
CA ALA A 139 7.79 -8.52 13.02
C ALA A 139 6.34 -8.46 13.54
N ALA A 140 5.60 -7.40 13.19
CA ALA A 140 4.19 -7.28 13.53
C ALA A 140 3.35 -8.37 12.84
N LEU A 141 3.58 -8.66 11.55
CA LEU A 141 2.87 -9.74 10.85
C LEU A 141 3.09 -11.09 11.54
N PHE A 142 4.34 -11.44 11.86
CA PHE A 142 4.66 -12.69 12.56
C PHE A 142 3.99 -12.78 13.93
N ALA A 143 3.93 -11.67 14.67
CA ALA A 143 3.31 -11.64 16.00
C ALA A 143 1.77 -11.68 15.96
N LEU A 144 1.15 -10.97 15.01
CA LEU A 144 -0.31 -10.84 14.93
C LEU A 144 -0.99 -11.96 14.16
N GLN A 145 -0.31 -12.62 13.22
CA GLN A 145 -0.89 -13.69 12.40
C GLN A 145 -1.66 -14.77 13.20
N PRO A 146 -1.10 -15.40 14.25
CA PRO A 146 -1.81 -16.46 14.97
C PRO A 146 -3.07 -15.94 15.69
N TRP A 147 -3.03 -14.70 16.20
CA TRP A 147 -4.18 -14.08 16.84
C TRP A 147 -5.29 -13.76 15.84
N LEU A 148 -4.92 -13.29 14.65
CA LEU A 148 -5.85 -12.93 13.58
C LEU A 148 -6.55 -14.18 13.00
N GLU A 149 -5.79 -15.26 12.83
CA GLU A 149 -6.33 -16.54 12.36
C GLU A 149 -7.32 -17.13 13.38
N ALA A 150 -6.98 -17.11 14.67
CA ALA A 150 -7.86 -17.62 15.73
C ALA A 150 -9.13 -16.79 15.94
N SER A 151 -9.05 -15.46 15.81
CA SER A 151 -10.16 -14.56 16.14
C SER A 151 -11.06 -14.27 14.94
N VAL A 152 -10.47 -14.11 13.75
CA VAL A 152 -11.17 -13.60 12.56
C VAL A 152 -11.17 -14.61 11.40
N GLY A 153 -10.38 -15.69 11.49
CA GLY A 153 -10.26 -16.70 10.43
C GLY A 153 -9.51 -16.20 9.18
N PHE A 154 -8.82 -15.06 9.26
CA PHE A 154 -8.04 -14.51 8.15
C PHE A 154 -6.61 -15.05 8.18
N TYR A 155 -6.25 -15.83 7.15
CA TYR A 155 -4.88 -16.26 6.91
C TYR A 155 -4.12 -15.23 6.07
N LEU A 156 -3.13 -14.58 6.66
CA LEU A 156 -2.23 -13.63 5.97
C LEU A 156 -0.91 -14.33 5.62
N PRO A 157 -0.70 -14.74 4.36
CA PRO A 157 0.56 -15.37 3.98
C PRO A 157 1.71 -14.35 4.02
N ILE A 158 2.76 -14.68 4.76
CA ILE A 158 4.00 -13.89 4.79
C ILE A 158 4.74 -14.13 3.47
N ARG A 159 4.64 -13.16 2.55
CA ARG A 159 5.30 -13.21 1.26
C ARG A 159 6.52 -12.28 1.24
N PRO A 160 7.57 -12.62 0.49
CA PRO A 160 8.67 -11.70 0.25
C PRO A 160 8.16 -10.45 -0.51
N PRO A 161 8.82 -9.30 -0.34
CA PRO A 161 8.41 -8.07 -1.00
C PRO A 161 8.49 -8.22 -2.52
N THR A 162 7.40 -7.90 -3.21
CA THR A 162 7.32 -7.88 -4.67
C THR A 162 8.14 -6.72 -5.25
N ALA A 163 8.50 -6.81 -6.53
CA ALA A 163 9.22 -5.75 -7.24
C ALA A 163 8.54 -4.36 -7.12
N LEU A 164 7.20 -4.32 -7.07
CA LEU A 164 6.44 -3.08 -6.85
C LEU A 164 6.76 -2.46 -5.48
N HIS A 165 6.75 -3.26 -4.40
CA HIS A 165 7.09 -2.77 -3.06
C HIS A 165 8.52 -2.27 -2.99
N LEU A 166 9.45 -2.96 -3.67
CA LEU A 166 10.84 -2.53 -3.76
C LEU A 166 10.97 -1.18 -4.50
N SER A 167 10.16 -0.96 -5.55
CA SER A 167 10.14 0.32 -6.26
C SER A 167 9.62 1.47 -5.38
N TRP A 168 8.64 1.22 -4.51
CA TRP A 168 8.15 2.22 -3.56
C TRP A 168 9.18 2.53 -2.47
N LEU A 169 9.88 1.52 -1.96
CA LEU A 169 10.97 1.72 -1.01
C LEU A 169 12.13 2.51 -1.64
N ALA A 170 12.50 2.18 -2.88
CA ALA A 170 13.49 2.94 -3.63
C ALA A 170 13.05 4.39 -3.86
N GLY A 171 11.77 4.61 -4.19
CA GLY A 171 11.17 5.94 -4.31
C GLY A 171 11.22 6.74 -3.00
N LEU A 172 10.93 6.09 -1.86
CA LEU A 172 11.01 6.71 -0.53
C LEU A 172 12.43 7.13 -0.18
N VAL A 173 13.41 6.24 -0.41
CA VAL A 173 14.83 6.54 -0.20
C VAL A 173 15.28 7.68 -1.11
N GLY A 174 14.89 7.63 -2.39
CA GLY A 174 15.17 8.68 -3.36
C GLY A 174 14.57 10.04 -2.95
N ALA A 175 13.36 10.05 -2.41
CA ALA A 175 12.73 11.27 -1.88
C ALA A 175 13.49 11.83 -0.67
N GLY A 176 13.95 10.97 0.25
CA GLY A 176 14.82 11.37 1.36
C GLY A 176 16.13 12.01 0.90
N MET A 177 16.79 11.40 -0.10
CA MET A 177 18.00 11.96 -0.71
C MET A 177 17.73 13.29 -1.42
N ALA A 178 16.61 13.39 -2.15
CA ALA A 178 16.17 14.62 -2.82
C ALA A 178 15.92 15.77 -1.83
N ILE A 179 15.42 15.46 -0.62
CA ILE A 179 15.25 16.46 0.43
C ILE A 179 16.57 16.85 1.06
N GLY A 180 17.49 15.90 1.28
CA GLY A 180 18.84 16.18 1.75
C GLY A 180 19.66 17.08 0.80
N LEU A 181 19.33 17.09 -0.49
CA LEU A 181 19.92 18.01 -1.48
C LEU A 181 19.57 19.48 -1.21
N ILE A 182 18.42 19.78 -0.60
CA ILE A 182 17.99 21.17 -0.33
C ILE A 182 18.97 21.90 0.60
N PRO A 183 19.26 21.42 1.83
CA PRO A 183 20.21 22.08 2.72
C PRO A 183 21.64 21.98 2.17
N ALA A 184 21.99 20.91 1.46
CA ALA A 184 23.31 20.75 0.86
C ALA A 184 23.59 21.79 -0.25
N TRP A 185 22.61 22.06 -1.11
CA TRP A 185 22.71 23.10 -2.13
C TRP A 185 22.76 24.50 -1.52
N ARG A 186 21.99 24.74 -0.45
CA ARG A 186 22.04 26.01 0.28
C ARG A 186 23.42 26.25 0.89
N ALA A 187 24.02 25.23 1.51
CA ALA A 187 25.38 25.29 2.04
C ALA A 187 26.42 25.61 0.95
N TYR A 188 26.28 24.98 -0.22
CA TYR A 188 27.11 25.25 -1.39
C TYR A 188 27.05 26.73 -1.82
N ARG A 189 25.84 27.32 -1.86
CA ARG A 189 25.66 28.72 -2.25
C ARG A 189 26.24 29.70 -1.22
N SER A 190 26.03 29.48 0.08
CA SER A 190 26.64 30.32 1.12
C SER A 190 28.17 30.30 1.09
N ALA A 191 28.75 29.16 0.72
CA ALA A 191 30.19 29.03 0.59
C ALA A 191 30.78 29.84 -0.59
N LEU A 192 29.96 30.16 -1.61
CA LEU A 192 30.33 30.98 -2.76
C LEU A 192 30.33 32.47 -2.42
N SER A 193 29.33 32.94 -1.67
CA SER A 193 29.22 34.34 -1.23
C SER A 193 30.28 34.74 -0.21
N ASP A 194 30.61 33.86 0.74
CA ASP A 194 31.65 34.13 1.76
C ASP A 194 33.06 34.20 1.15
N GLY A 195 33.29 33.53 0.01
CA GLY A 195 34.58 33.59 -0.70
C GLY A 195 34.90 34.95 -1.34
N LEU A 196 33.91 35.85 -1.46
CA LEU A 196 34.09 37.20 -1.99
C LEU A 196 34.17 38.28 -0.88
N ALA A 197 33.92 37.91 0.38
CA ALA A 197 33.92 38.82 1.53
C ALA A 197 35.25 38.84 2.30
N VAL A 198 36.33 38.30 1.74
CA VAL A 198 37.69 38.53 2.26
C VAL A 198 38.11 39.95 1.84
N LYS A 199 37.58 40.95 2.55
CA LYS A 199 38.17 42.29 2.56
C LYS A 199 39.33 42.28 3.54
N LEU A 200 40.52 42.53 2.98
CA LEU A 200 41.74 42.98 3.66
C LEU A 200 41.43 44.13 4.63
#